data_AF-A0A8J4YNG4-F1
#
_entry.id   AF-A0A8J4YNG4-F1
#
_cell.length_a   1.000
_cell.length_b   1.000
_cell.length_c   1.000
_cell.angle_alpha   90.00
_cell.angle_beta   90.00
_cell.angle_gamma   90.00
#
_symmetry.space_group_name_H-M   'P 1'
#
loop_
_entity.id
_entity.type
_entity.pdbx_description
1 polymer ?
#
loop_
_entity_poly.entity_id
_entity_poly.type
_entity_poly.pdbx_seq_one_letter_code
_entity_poly.pdbx_strand_id
1 'polypeptide(L)'
;MTTTFTPFQTSTLLDNQPPFPEEWYPIATWQSRQHATRDYMEDCFFTGHGCKAGGECGNINPLRIIKASKDRDDTLHIELEKKLRLNPDMKVKCHKSCVSTYTSRHHIQRSRKRHGQTERSFSEPLTRKRRSDPSEFEFKKHCLFCGEMCVPKDPKHPSRWRKVCQCRTVGRPGRKSFKDSIIEKCEERGDKLSADVRIRVLGARSDLHAADAQYHRDCIARFFSDRNVKAAQTKAMSQDDQRQ
;
A
#
# COMPACT_ATOMS: atom_id res chain seq x y z
N MET A 1 13.12 62.97 -31.84
CA MET A 1 13.02 63.50 -33.22
C MET A 1 12.70 62.33 -34.13
N THR A 2 11.57 62.43 -34.85
CA THR A 2 11.29 61.85 -36.19
C THR A 2 11.73 60.39 -36.43
N THR A 3 10.82 59.40 -36.41
CA THR A 3 9.88 59.03 -37.49
C THR A 3 10.51 59.03 -38.88
N THR A 4 10.76 57.83 -39.42
CA THR A 4 10.66 57.58 -40.88
C THR A 4 10.08 56.20 -41.11
N PHE A 5 8.78 56.26 -41.40
CA PHE A 5 7.94 55.26 -42.03
C PHE A 5 8.06 55.51 -43.53
N THR A 6 8.22 54.48 -44.37
CA THR A 6 7.63 54.44 -45.72
C THR A 6 7.77 53.06 -46.38
N PRO A 7 6.86 52.72 -47.31
CA PRO A 7 6.33 51.36 -47.48
C PRO A 7 6.37 50.88 -48.94
N PHE A 8 5.53 49.86 -49.24
CA PHE A 8 4.99 49.50 -50.56
C PHE A 8 6.00 48.78 -51.52
N GLN A 9 5.65 47.83 -52.38
CA GLN A 9 4.36 47.42 -52.95
C GLN A 9 4.46 46.03 -53.61
N THR A 10 3.27 45.53 -53.92
CA THR A 10 2.78 44.29 -54.56
C THR A 10 3.36 43.89 -55.93
N SER A 11 3.37 42.57 -56.24
CA SER A 11 3.07 41.95 -57.57
C SER A 11 3.03 40.41 -57.41
N THR A 12 1.86 39.74 -57.38
CA THR A 12 1.09 39.10 -58.48
C THR A 12 1.77 37.97 -59.27
N LEU A 13 1.02 36.85 -59.37
CA LEU A 13 0.97 35.85 -60.48
C LEU A 13 2.23 34.95 -60.61
N LEU A 14 2.17 33.62 -60.74
CA LEU A 14 1.34 32.80 -61.63
C LEU A 14 1.54 31.30 -61.28
N ASP A 15 0.48 30.51 -61.51
CA ASP A 15 0.43 29.09 -61.92
C ASP A 15 1.60 28.12 -61.63
N ASN A 16 1.27 26.97 -61.02
CA ASN A 16 1.33 25.67 -61.69
C ASN A 16 0.87 24.54 -60.75
N GLN A 17 -0.39 24.14 -60.92
CA GLN A 17 -0.96 22.93 -60.35
C GLN A 17 -0.83 21.81 -61.40
N PRO A 18 -0.14 20.69 -61.12
CA PRO A 18 -0.18 19.55 -62.02
C PRO A 18 -1.51 18.80 -61.86
N PRO A 19 -2.07 18.26 -62.96
CA PRO A 19 -3.36 17.58 -62.96
C PRO A 19 -3.27 16.20 -62.28
N PHE A 20 -4.21 15.94 -61.37
CA PHE A 20 -4.52 14.59 -60.88
C PHE A 20 -5.19 13.80 -62.02
N PRO A 21 -4.69 12.60 -62.38
CA PRO A 21 -5.46 11.67 -63.18
C PRO A 21 -6.53 10.99 -62.30
N GLU A 22 -7.78 11.15 -62.72
CA GLU A 22 -8.89 10.25 -62.43
C GLU A 22 -8.60 8.82 -62.90
N GLU A 23 -9.38 7.87 -62.37
CA GLU A 23 -9.43 6.44 -62.70
C GLU A 23 -8.25 5.68 -62.06
N TRP A 24 -8.44 4.75 -61.12
CA TRP A 24 -9.32 3.59 -61.12
C TRP A 24 -9.73 3.24 -59.68
N TYR A 25 -11.03 3.32 -59.36
CA TYR A 25 -11.59 2.63 -58.20
C TYR A 25 -12.06 1.24 -58.62
N PRO A 26 -11.49 0.14 -58.10
CA PRO A 26 -12.26 -1.08 -57.93
C PRO A 26 -13.21 -0.86 -56.76
N ILE A 27 -14.51 -0.94 -57.05
CA ILE A 27 -15.58 -1.09 -56.07
C ILE A 27 -15.31 -2.39 -55.29
N ALA A 28 -14.55 -2.29 -54.21
CA ALA A 28 -14.44 -3.36 -53.23
C ALA A 28 -15.67 -3.28 -52.33
N THR A 29 -16.52 -4.28 -52.48
CA THR A 29 -17.78 -4.48 -51.78
C THR A 29 -17.64 -4.35 -50.26
N TRP A 30 -18.69 -3.84 -49.62
CA TRP A 30 -18.83 -3.69 -48.17
C TRP A 30 -18.72 -5.02 -47.36
N GLN A 31 -18.50 -6.15 -48.04
CA GLN A 31 -18.35 -7.49 -47.46
C GLN A 31 -16.90 -7.98 -47.34
N SER A 32 -15.89 -7.19 -47.76
CA SER A 32 -14.47 -7.60 -47.64
C SER A 32 -13.68 -6.85 -46.56
N ARG A 33 -14.35 -6.07 -45.70
CA ARG A 33 -13.72 -5.34 -44.59
C ARG A 33 -13.96 -5.99 -43.21
N GLN A 34 -13.98 -7.33 -43.15
CA GLN A 34 -14.07 -8.09 -41.89
C GLN A 34 -13.00 -9.18 -41.68
N HIS A 35 -12.00 -9.30 -42.56
CA HIS A 35 -10.98 -10.36 -42.45
C HIS A 35 -9.54 -9.84 -42.45
N ALA A 36 -9.23 -8.80 -41.66
CA ALA A 36 -7.85 -8.34 -41.48
C ALA A 36 -7.52 -7.83 -40.06
N THR A 37 -8.12 -8.41 -39.01
CA THR A 37 -7.67 -8.23 -37.62
C THR A 37 -7.92 -9.49 -36.77
N ARG A 38 -7.42 -10.65 -37.21
CA ARG A 38 -7.42 -11.85 -36.36
C ARG A 38 -6.16 -12.70 -36.51
N ASP A 39 -5.02 -12.03 -36.65
CA ASP A 39 -3.75 -12.64 -36.32
C ASP A 39 -3.69 -12.81 -34.79
N TYR A 40 -4.05 -14.03 -34.38
CA TYR A 40 -3.59 -14.75 -33.20
C TYR A 40 -2.65 -13.94 -32.28
N MET A 41 -3.22 -13.24 -31.28
CA MET A 41 -2.51 -13.03 -30.04
C MET A 41 -2.27 -14.43 -29.44
N GLU A 42 -1.04 -14.92 -29.54
CA GLU A 42 -0.65 -16.18 -28.94
C GLU A 42 -0.70 -16.04 -27.42
N ASP A 43 -1.86 -16.38 -26.86
CA ASP A 43 -2.12 -16.24 -25.43
C ASP A 43 -1.08 -17.02 -24.61
N CYS A 44 -0.35 -16.28 -23.78
CA CYS A 44 0.53 -16.87 -22.78
C CYS A 44 -0.28 -17.80 -21.86
N PHE A 45 0.28 -18.95 -21.48
CA PHE A 45 -0.35 -19.87 -20.53
C PHE A 45 -0.75 -19.20 -19.20
N PHE A 46 -0.01 -18.17 -18.77
CA PHE A 46 -0.31 -17.40 -17.57
C PHE A 46 -1.31 -16.26 -17.78
N THR A 47 -1.96 -16.13 -18.94
CA THR A 47 -2.95 -15.06 -19.20
C THR A 47 -4.10 -15.09 -18.17
N GLY A 48 -4.56 -16.27 -17.76
CA GLY A 48 -5.52 -16.42 -16.65
C GLY A 48 -4.93 -16.30 -15.23
N HIS A 49 -3.61 -16.16 -15.11
CA HIS A 49 -2.86 -16.21 -13.84
C HIS A 49 -2.06 -14.91 -13.57
N GLY A 50 -2.54 -13.78 -14.07
CA GLY A 50 -1.94 -12.46 -13.80
C GLY A 50 -0.76 -12.11 -14.71
N CYS A 51 -0.71 -12.66 -15.92
CA CYS A 51 0.23 -12.22 -16.94
C CYS A 51 0.04 -10.73 -17.25
N LYS A 52 1.13 -9.95 -17.17
CA LYS A 52 1.17 -8.59 -17.70
C LYS A 52 1.55 -8.70 -19.16
N ALA A 53 0.58 -8.56 -20.06
CA ALA A 53 0.81 -8.61 -21.50
C ALA A 53 1.91 -7.59 -21.87
N GLY A 54 3.03 -8.07 -22.41
CA GLY A 54 4.20 -7.24 -22.64
C GLY A 54 5.48 -8.06 -22.79
N GLY A 55 5.60 -8.77 -23.91
CA GLY A 55 6.81 -9.49 -24.29
C GLY A 55 6.54 -10.59 -25.30
N GLU A 56 7.60 -11.15 -25.88
CA GLU A 56 7.50 -12.30 -26.77
C GLU A 56 7.25 -13.59 -25.97
N CYS A 57 6.27 -14.38 -26.43
CA CYS A 57 6.00 -15.71 -25.91
C CYS A 57 7.03 -16.70 -26.45
N GLY A 58 7.65 -17.47 -25.57
CA GLY A 58 8.51 -18.59 -25.93
C GLY A 58 7.83 -19.93 -25.68
N ASN A 59 8.17 -20.94 -26.47
CA ASN A 59 7.81 -22.33 -26.19
C ASN A 59 8.73 -22.88 -25.09
N ILE A 60 8.16 -23.20 -23.93
CA ILE A 60 8.91 -23.66 -22.75
C ILE A 60 8.46 -25.05 -22.37
N ASN A 61 9.41 -25.86 -21.89
CA ASN A 61 9.10 -27.18 -21.35
C ASN A 61 8.30 -27.04 -20.03
N PRO A 62 7.10 -27.65 -19.92
CA PRO A 62 6.21 -27.49 -18.78
C PRO A 62 6.76 -28.07 -17.47
N LEU A 63 7.77 -28.95 -17.49
CA LEU A 63 8.33 -29.58 -16.28
C LEU A 63 8.81 -28.56 -15.23
N ARG A 64 9.36 -27.43 -15.67
CA ARG A 64 9.79 -26.35 -14.75
C ARG A 64 8.61 -25.68 -14.06
N ILE A 65 7.49 -25.54 -14.75
CA ILE A 65 6.26 -24.96 -14.21
C ILE A 65 5.60 -25.96 -13.25
N ILE A 66 5.54 -27.24 -13.63
CA ILE A 66 5.04 -28.34 -12.79
C ILE A 66 5.78 -28.38 -11.45
N LYS A 67 7.11 -28.35 -11.46
CA LYS A 67 7.90 -28.34 -10.22
C LYS A 67 7.58 -27.12 -9.34
N ALA A 68 7.55 -25.93 -9.95
CA ALA A 68 7.25 -24.71 -9.21
C ALA A 68 5.81 -24.63 -8.69
N SER A 69 4.87 -25.28 -9.37
CA SER A 69 3.47 -25.43 -8.94
C SER A 69 3.37 -26.33 -7.71
N LYS A 70 4.07 -27.47 -7.69
CA LYS A 70 4.18 -28.33 -6.50
C LYS A 70 4.82 -27.60 -5.32
N ASP A 71 5.89 -26.84 -5.57
CA ASP A 71 6.54 -26.04 -4.53
C ASP A 71 5.63 -24.92 -3.97
N ARG A 72 4.65 -24.46 -4.77
CA ARG A 72 3.66 -23.46 -4.37
C ARG A 72 2.45 -24.04 -3.67
N ASP A 73 2.21 -25.34 -3.82
CA ASP A 73 0.97 -25.99 -3.44
C ASP A 73 -0.26 -25.42 -4.19
N ASP A 74 -0.13 -25.21 -5.50
CA ASP A 74 -1.24 -24.80 -6.37
C ASP A 74 -1.65 -25.93 -7.34
N THR A 75 -2.78 -25.79 -8.05
CA THR A 75 -3.36 -26.86 -8.87
C THR A 75 -2.84 -26.93 -10.31
N LEU A 76 -1.92 -26.04 -10.70
CA LEU A 76 -1.46 -25.93 -12.09
C LEU A 76 -0.68 -27.16 -12.58
N HIS A 77 0.03 -27.84 -11.69
CA HIS A 77 0.76 -29.07 -12.01
C HIS A 77 -0.18 -30.19 -12.46
N ILE A 78 -1.40 -30.26 -11.93
CA ILE A 78 -2.37 -31.33 -12.26
C ILE A 78 -2.76 -31.26 -13.74
N GLU A 79 -3.08 -30.06 -14.23
CA GLU A 79 -3.47 -29.85 -15.63
C GLU A 79 -2.28 -30.10 -16.58
N LEU A 80 -1.09 -29.60 -16.23
CA LEU A 80 0.11 -29.76 -17.03
C LEU A 80 0.58 -31.22 -17.09
N GLU A 81 0.52 -31.96 -15.99
CA GLU A 81 0.86 -33.39 -15.96
C GLU A 81 -0.12 -34.22 -16.79
N LYS A 82 -1.42 -33.91 -16.75
CA LYS A 82 -2.43 -34.57 -17.60
C LYS A 82 -2.14 -34.34 -19.08
N LYS A 83 -1.82 -33.10 -19.48
CA LYS A 83 -1.47 -32.78 -20.87
C LYS A 83 -0.17 -33.44 -21.31
N LEU A 84 0.82 -33.57 -20.42
CA LEU A 84 2.10 -34.21 -20.72
C LEU A 84 1.97 -35.73 -20.88
N ARG A 85 1.06 -36.37 -20.13
CA ARG A 85 0.75 -37.81 -20.31
C ARG A 85 0.15 -38.12 -21.68
N LEU A 86 -0.65 -37.20 -22.21
CA LEU A 86 -1.26 -37.34 -23.53
C LEU A 86 -0.28 -37.00 -24.66
N ASN A 87 0.62 -36.03 -24.44
CA ASN A 87 1.60 -35.58 -25.41
C ASN A 87 2.94 -35.30 -24.71
N PRO A 88 3.91 -36.24 -24.74
CA PRO A 88 5.16 -36.12 -23.99
C PRO A 88 6.04 -34.95 -24.46
N ASP A 89 5.97 -34.59 -25.74
CA ASP A 89 6.74 -33.49 -26.34
C ASP A 89 5.98 -32.14 -26.33
N MET A 90 4.89 -32.04 -25.57
CA MET A 90 4.11 -30.81 -25.47
C MET A 90 4.94 -29.66 -24.89
N LYS A 91 4.90 -28.53 -25.58
CA LYS A 91 5.50 -27.26 -25.14
C LYS A 91 4.41 -26.25 -24.84
N VAL A 92 4.63 -25.45 -23.81
CA VAL A 92 3.70 -24.41 -23.37
C VAL A 92 4.21 -23.05 -23.81
N LYS A 93 3.37 -22.28 -24.48
CA LYS A 93 3.68 -20.88 -24.82
C LYS A 93 3.56 -20.01 -23.58
N CYS A 94 4.66 -19.37 -23.20
CA CYS A 94 4.65 -18.44 -22.08
C CYS A 94 5.77 -17.41 -22.19
N HIS A 95 5.53 -16.23 -21.64
CA HIS A 95 6.57 -15.21 -21.56
C HIS A 95 7.69 -15.66 -20.61
N LYS A 96 8.93 -15.32 -20.97
CA LYS A 96 10.11 -15.56 -20.11
C LYS A 96 9.97 -14.88 -18.75
N SER A 97 9.34 -13.71 -18.70
CA SER A 97 9.04 -12.96 -17.48
C SER A 97 8.03 -13.67 -16.59
N CYS A 98 6.97 -14.25 -17.18
CA CYS A 98 5.98 -15.06 -16.46
C CYS A 98 6.63 -16.29 -15.83
N VAL A 99 7.42 -17.04 -16.60
CA VAL A 99 8.11 -18.23 -16.08
C VAL A 99 9.15 -17.87 -15.04
N SER A 100 9.92 -16.79 -15.23
CA SER A 100 10.90 -16.33 -14.23
C SER A 100 10.22 -15.92 -12.92
N THR A 101 9.14 -15.14 -13.01
CA THR A 101 8.39 -14.70 -11.83
C THR A 101 7.76 -15.87 -11.10
N TYR A 102 7.13 -16.78 -11.85
CA TYR A 102 6.52 -17.97 -11.30
C TYR A 102 7.61 -18.90 -10.74
N THR A 103 8.60 -19.35 -11.48
CA THR A 103 9.60 -20.30 -10.95
C THR A 103 10.59 -19.71 -9.92
N SER A 104 10.58 -18.40 -9.66
CA SER A 104 11.46 -17.75 -8.68
C SER A 104 11.21 -18.21 -7.24
N ARG A 105 12.28 -18.66 -6.56
CA ARG A 105 12.28 -19.08 -5.15
C ARG A 105 11.73 -18.00 -4.22
N HIS A 106 12.07 -16.74 -4.46
CA HIS A 106 11.58 -15.62 -3.66
C HIS A 106 10.04 -15.49 -3.75
N HIS A 107 9.49 -15.60 -4.97
CA HIS A 107 8.05 -15.53 -5.18
C HIS A 107 7.32 -16.77 -4.66
N ILE A 108 7.91 -17.95 -4.78
CA ILE A 108 7.38 -19.20 -4.20
C ILE A 108 7.28 -19.06 -2.68
N GLN A 109 8.35 -18.64 -2.00
CA GLN A 109 8.36 -18.46 -0.55
C GLN A 109 7.31 -17.44 -0.08
N ARG A 110 7.17 -16.32 -0.81
CA ARG A 110 6.14 -15.31 -0.54
C ARG A 110 4.72 -15.84 -0.77
N SER A 111 4.53 -16.73 -1.74
CA SER A 111 3.26 -17.42 -1.98
C SER A 111 2.90 -18.32 -0.80
N ARG A 112 3.82 -19.20 -0.41
CA ARG A 112 3.65 -20.12 0.73
C ARG A 112 3.33 -19.39 2.03
N LYS A 113 4.00 -18.26 2.30
CA LYS A 113 3.71 -17.43 3.48
C LYS A 113 2.30 -16.85 3.49
N ARG A 114 1.74 -16.53 2.31
CA ARG A 114 0.37 -16.04 2.18
C ARG A 114 -0.65 -17.16 2.36
N HIS A 115 -0.45 -18.29 1.71
CA HIS A 115 -1.36 -19.45 1.84
C HIS A 115 -1.33 -20.06 3.24
N GLY A 116 -0.16 -20.15 3.89
CA GLY A 116 -0.03 -20.60 5.27
C GLY A 116 -0.56 -19.63 6.34
N GLN A 117 -1.03 -18.44 5.96
CA GLN A 117 -1.68 -17.48 6.86
C GLN A 117 -3.21 -17.54 6.80
N THR A 118 -3.81 -18.25 5.84
CA THR A 118 -5.28 -18.33 5.71
C THR A 118 -5.94 -19.09 6.86
N GLU A 119 -5.22 -19.98 7.55
CA GLU A 119 -5.72 -20.74 8.71
C GLU A 119 -5.53 -20.01 10.07
N ARG A 120 -4.95 -18.80 10.08
CA ARG A 120 -4.81 -18.01 11.32
C ARG A 120 -5.90 -16.95 11.40
N SER A 121 -6.96 -17.34 12.11
CA SER A 121 -7.85 -16.51 12.92
C SER A 121 -8.47 -15.29 12.26
N PHE A 122 -9.80 -15.20 12.32
CA PHE A 122 -10.62 -14.01 12.06
C PHE A 122 -10.32 -12.82 12.99
N SER A 123 -9.06 -12.42 13.15
CA SER A 123 -8.70 -11.05 13.50
C SER A 123 -8.39 -10.34 12.20
N GLU A 124 -9.10 -9.25 11.94
CA GLU A 124 -8.97 -8.44 10.73
C GLU A 124 -7.51 -8.31 10.30
N PRO A 125 -7.22 -8.36 8.98
CA PRO A 125 -5.88 -8.04 8.52
C PRO A 125 -5.56 -6.64 9.03
N LEU A 126 -4.53 -6.52 9.88
CA LEU A 126 -3.97 -5.22 10.24
C LEU A 126 -3.60 -4.53 8.93
N THR A 127 -4.52 -3.70 8.46
CA THR A 127 -4.36 -2.87 7.28
C THR A 127 -3.14 -2.03 7.56
N ARG A 128 -2.05 -2.32 6.86
CA ARG A 128 -0.86 -1.47 6.90
C ARG A 128 -1.29 -0.14 6.28
N LYS A 129 -1.73 0.81 7.13
CA LYS A 129 -2.12 2.15 6.72
C LYS A 129 -1.05 2.70 5.78
N ARG A 130 -1.47 3.11 4.58
CA ARG A 130 -0.57 3.76 3.62
C ARG A 130 -0.06 5.03 4.29
N ARG A 131 1.15 5.48 3.92
CA ARG A 131 1.73 6.72 4.45
C ARG A 131 0.82 7.95 4.21
N SER A 132 -0.10 7.85 3.26
CA SER A 132 -1.06 8.89 2.86
C SER A 132 -2.41 8.83 3.56
N ASP A 133 -2.72 7.77 4.31
CA ASP A 133 -4.00 7.71 5.03
C ASP A 133 -3.88 8.63 6.26
N PRO A 134 -4.71 9.68 6.39
CA PRO A 134 -4.64 10.56 7.53
C PRO A 134 -4.92 9.73 8.79
N SER A 135 -3.89 9.56 9.61
CA SER A 135 -4.08 9.11 10.97
C SER A 135 -4.86 10.23 11.67
N GLU A 136 -6.06 9.94 12.14
CA GLU A 136 -6.85 10.86 12.98
C GLU A 136 -6.02 11.41 14.14
N PHE A 137 -5.01 10.65 14.58
CA PHE A 137 -4.01 11.06 15.53
C PHE A 137 -2.68 11.47 14.86
N GLU A 138 -2.27 12.72 15.07
CA GLU A 138 -0.97 13.25 14.66
C GLU A 138 -0.11 13.58 15.90
N PHE A 139 1.02 12.90 16.07
CA PHE A 139 1.92 13.04 17.24
C PHE A 139 2.37 14.48 17.52
N LYS A 140 2.53 15.29 16.46
CA LYS A 140 2.96 16.70 16.55
C LYS A 140 1.88 17.63 17.08
N LYS A 141 0.61 17.27 16.89
CA LYS A 141 -0.55 18.15 17.18
C LYS A 141 -1.42 17.63 18.30
N HIS A 142 -1.43 16.33 18.56
CA HIS A 142 -2.32 15.71 19.52
C HIS A 142 -1.53 15.22 20.75
N CYS A 143 -2.16 15.34 21.91
CA CYS A 143 -1.62 14.84 23.16
C CYS A 143 -1.60 13.31 23.15
N LEU A 144 -0.44 12.71 23.40
CA LEU A 144 -0.24 11.27 23.44
C LEU A 144 -1.23 10.54 24.37
N PHE A 145 -1.57 11.16 25.50
CA PHE A 145 -2.41 10.54 26.53
C PHE A 145 -3.90 10.73 26.29
N CYS A 146 -4.39 11.97 26.12
CA CYS A 146 -5.83 12.21 25.96
C CYS A 146 -6.31 12.18 24.50
N GLY A 147 -5.43 12.27 23.51
CA GLY A 147 -5.81 12.32 22.10
C GLY A 147 -6.31 13.70 21.62
N GLU A 148 -6.53 14.65 22.53
CA GLU A 148 -6.97 16.01 22.20
C GLU A 148 -5.85 16.84 21.55
N MET A 149 -6.21 17.82 20.74
CA MET A 149 -5.24 18.74 20.15
C MET A 149 -4.54 19.60 21.21
N CYS A 150 -3.23 19.68 21.09
CA CYS A 150 -2.37 20.58 21.83
C CYS A 150 -2.47 22.00 21.22
N VAL A 151 -3.34 22.82 21.80
CA VAL A 151 -3.51 24.22 21.38
C VAL A 151 -2.41 25.13 21.93
N PRO A 152 -1.89 26.07 21.12
CA PRO A 152 -0.95 27.07 21.58
C PRO A 152 -1.60 28.02 22.60
N LYS A 153 -0.77 28.72 23.36
CA LYS A 153 -1.24 29.68 24.38
C LYS A 153 -1.92 30.86 23.70
N ASP A 154 -3.25 30.92 23.78
CA ASP A 154 -4.02 32.08 23.35
C ASP A 154 -4.21 33.05 24.53
N PRO A 155 -3.72 34.31 24.44
CA PRO A 155 -3.92 35.30 25.48
C PRO A 155 -5.39 35.69 25.69
N LYS A 156 -6.27 35.48 24.70
CA LYS A 156 -7.71 35.80 24.80
C LYS A 156 -8.51 34.78 25.60
N HIS A 157 -8.06 33.51 25.62
CA HIS A 157 -8.74 32.42 26.32
C HIS A 157 -7.76 31.55 27.12
N PRO A 158 -7.15 32.10 28.19
CA PRO A 158 -6.11 31.41 28.96
C PRO A 158 -6.63 30.16 29.67
N SER A 159 -7.93 30.09 30.00
CA SER A 159 -8.55 28.93 30.65
C SER A 159 -8.59 27.67 29.78
N ARG A 160 -8.59 27.83 28.45
CA ARG A 160 -8.56 26.69 27.51
C ARG A 160 -7.15 26.16 27.29
N TRP A 161 -6.13 26.93 27.66
CA TRP A 161 -4.75 26.55 27.41
C TRP A 161 -4.24 25.56 28.47
N ARG A 162 -3.73 24.43 28.00
CA ARG A 162 -3.05 23.43 28.83
C ARG A 162 -1.58 23.43 28.44
N LYS A 163 -0.69 23.39 29.45
CA LYS A 163 0.75 23.39 29.21
C LYS A 163 1.16 22.14 28.44
N VAL A 164 1.71 22.31 27.24
CA VAL A 164 2.18 21.24 26.36
C VAL A 164 3.68 20.98 26.59
N CYS A 165 4.08 19.71 26.61
CA CYS A 165 5.44 19.24 26.71
C CYS A 165 5.76 18.32 25.52
N GLN A 166 7.01 18.32 25.06
CA GLN A 166 7.50 17.40 24.03
C GLN A 166 8.18 16.19 24.66
N CYS A 167 8.07 15.04 24.00
CA CYS A 167 8.85 13.84 24.31
C CYS A 167 10.32 14.08 23.93
N ARG A 168 11.20 14.24 24.92
CA ARG A 168 12.63 14.58 24.70
C ARG A 168 13.60 13.44 24.99
N THR A 169 13.15 12.38 25.67
CA THR A 169 14.05 11.37 26.22
C THR A 169 14.41 10.34 25.17
N VAL A 170 15.62 10.43 24.63
CA VAL A 170 16.32 9.28 24.04
C VAL A 170 16.71 8.37 25.21
N GLY A 171 16.38 7.08 25.15
CA GLY A 171 16.69 6.14 26.24
C GLY A 171 18.17 6.23 26.62
N ARG A 172 18.47 6.42 27.91
CA ARG A 172 19.86 6.35 28.39
C ARG A 172 20.28 4.88 28.47
N PRO A 173 21.54 4.54 28.15
CA PRO A 173 22.05 3.19 28.34
C PRO A 173 21.78 2.71 29.78
N GLY A 174 21.13 1.55 29.94
CA GLY A 174 20.79 0.99 31.25
C GLY A 174 19.52 1.54 31.93
N ARG A 175 18.75 2.42 31.27
CA ARG A 175 17.41 2.82 31.75
C ARG A 175 16.33 2.50 30.72
N LYS A 176 15.14 2.14 31.21
CA LYS A 176 13.94 1.96 30.37
C LYS A 176 13.71 3.20 29.52
N SER A 177 13.38 3.01 28.25
CA SER A 177 13.04 4.14 27.39
C SER A 177 11.73 4.76 27.86
N PHE A 178 11.49 6.03 27.51
CA PHE A 178 10.22 6.68 27.87
C PHE A 178 9.01 5.94 27.27
N LYS A 179 9.21 5.32 26.10
CA LYS A 179 8.21 4.45 25.46
C LYS A 179 7.91 3.24 26.34
N ASP A 180 8.93 2.54 26.82
CA ASP A 180 8.76 1.34 27.65
C ASP A 180 8.08 1.68 28.98
N SER A 181 8.44 2.81 29.62
CA SER A 181 7.78 3.27 30.84
C SER A 181 6.28 3.55 30.65
N ILE A 182 5.88 4.05 29.48
CA ILE A 182 4.45 4.25 29.18
C ILE A 182 3.77 2.89 28.98
N ILE A 183 4.40 1.96 28.25
CA ILE A 183 3.82 0.63 28.00
C ILE A 183 3.61 -0.15 29.30
N GLU A 184 4.62 -0.17 30.17
CA GLU A 184 4.54 -0.79 31.51
C GLU A 184 3.39 -0.18 32.32
N LYS A 185 3.29 1.16 32.33
CA LYS A 185 2.20 1.84 33.04
C LYS A 185 0.83 1.56 32.41
N CYS A 186 0.76 1.28 31.10
CA CYS A 186 -0.49 0.86 30.47
C CYS A 186 -0.93 -0.54 30.93
N GLU A 187 0.02 -1.46 31.07
CA GLU A 187 -0.20 -2.83 31.56
C GLU A 187 -0.65 -2.83 33.02
N GLU A 188 -0.04 -1.99 33.86
CA GLU A 188 -0.49 -1.81 35.25
C GLU A 188 -1.93 -1.27 35.33
N ARG A 189 -2.28 -0.31 34.46
CA ARG A 189 -3.55 0.43 34.56
C ARG A 189 -4.74 -0.32 34.00
N GLY A 190 -4.57 -1.02 32.86
CA GLY A 190 -5.58 -1.90 32.28
C GLY A 190 -6.95 -1.27 31.93
N ASP A 191 -7.06 0.05 31.74
CA ASP A 191 -8.31 0.73 31.40
C ASP A 191 -8.41 1.11 29.91
N LYS A 192 -9.57 1.62 29.49
CA LYS A 192 -9.76 2.10 28.10
C LYS A 192 -8.73 3.16 27.70
N LEU A 193 -8.39 4.06 28.64
CA LEU A 193 -7.37 5.08 28.41
C LEU A 193 -5.99 4.44 28.16
N SER A 194 -5.60 3.44 28.95
CA SER A 194 -4.33 2.74 28.74
C SER A 194 -4.30 1.97 27.42
N ALA A 195 -5.42 1.36 27.01
CA ALA A 195 -5.54 0.71 25.71
C ALA A 195 -5.32 1.70 24.56
N ASP A 196 -5.98 2.86 24.59
CA ASP A 196 -5.84 3.90 23.56
C ASP A 196 -4.40 4.44 23.50
N VAL A 197 -3.80 4.71 24.67
CA VAL A 197 -2.41 5.19 24.76
C VAL A 197 -1.44 4.13 24.24
N ARG A 198 -1.62 2.86 24.61
CA ARG A 198 -0.79 1.74 24.14
C ARG A 198 -0.83 1.61 22.62
N ILE A 199 -2.02 1.72 22.01
CA ILE A 199 -2.19 1.68 20.55
C ILE A 199 -1.40 2.82 19.89
N ARG A 200 -1.51 4.05 20.41
CA ARG A 200 -0.77 5.21 19.87
C ARG A 200 0.74 5.00 19.99
N VAL A 201 1.22 4.58 21.15
CA VAL A 201 2.65 4.39 21.43
C VAL A 201 3.27 3.27 20.59
N LEU A 202 2.56 2.14 20.42
CA LEU A 202 3.02 1.04 19.57
C LEU A 202 2.87 1.35 18.07
N GLY A 203 1.88 2.16 17.70
CA GLY A 203 1.66 2.62 16.33
C GLY A 203 2.69 3.64 15.84
N ALA A 204 3.48 4.23 16.74
CA ALA A 204 4.59 5.09 16.38
C ALA A 204 5.63 4.29 15.57
N ARG A 205 5.88 4.71 14.32
CA ARG A 205 6.85 4.06 13.40
C ARG A 205 8.31 4.14 13.88
N SER A 206 8.61 5.08 14.76
CA SER A 206 9.92 5.37 15.33
C SER A 206 9.78 5.64 16.83
N ASP A 207 10.88 5.99 17.49
CA ASP A 207 10.83 6.50 18.86
C ASP A 207 9.88 7.71 18.98
N LEU A 208 9.24 7.86 20.14
CA LEU A 208 8.33 8.96 20.42
C LEU A 208 9.01 10.33 20.28
N HIS A 209 10.30 10.40 20.57
CA HIS A 209 11.10 11.60 20.37
C HIS A 209 11.24 11.94 18.87
N ALA A 210 11.59 10.95 18.04
CA ALA A 210 11.72 11.13 16.59
C ALA A 210 10.38 11.44 15.89
N ALA A 211 9.26 11.04 16.51
CA ALA A 211 7.92 11.38 16.05
C ALA A 211 7.46 12.80 16.48
N ASP A 212 8.32 13.57 17.17
CA ASP A 212 7.99 14.88 17.76
C ASP A 212 6.72 14.81 18.65
N ALA A 213 6.54 13.70 19.36
CA ALA A 213 5.33 13.46 20.14
C ALA A 213 5.17 14.50 21.26
N GLN A 214 3.93 14.96 21.46
CA GLN A 214 3.59 15.96 22.47
C GLN A 214 2.54 15.44 23.46
N TYR A 215 2.49 16.06 24.63
CA TYR A 215 1.49 15.75 25.66
C TYR A 215 1.22 16.95 26.56
N HIS A 216 0.02 17.00 27.14
CA HIS A 216 -0.29 17.96 28.20
C HIS A 216 0.40 17.56 29.52
N ARG A 217 0.98 18.53 30.23
CA ARG A 217 1.73 18.30 31.48
C ARG A 217 0.88 17.69 32.59
N ASP A 218 -0.40 18.04 32.64
CA ASP A 218 -1.36 17.46 33.58
C ASP A 218 -1.81 16.06 33.14
N CYS A 219 -1.89 15.78 31.84
CA CYS A 219 -2.17 14.43 31.33
C CYS A 219 -1.14 13.41 31.78
N ILE A 220 0.17 13.70 31.65
CA ILE A 220 1.20 12.75 32.08
C ILE A 220 1.14 12.51 33.60
N ALA A 221 0.92 13.57 34.39
CA ALA A 221 0.80 13.46 35.84
C ALA A 221 -0.40 12.61 36.24
N ARG A 222 -1.55 12.80 35.57
CA ARG A 222 -2.76 12.00 35.81
C ARG A 222 -2.58 10.55 35.38
N PHE A 223 -1.88 10.32 34.27
CA PHE A 223 -1.67 8.98 33.72
C PHE A 223 -0.76 8.13 34.62
N PHE A 224 0.36 8.71 35.08
CA PHE A 224 1.34 8.03 35.94
C PHE A 224 0.97 8.01 37.43
N SER A 225 -0.04 8.78 37.87
CA SER A 225 -0.45 8.83 39.27
C SER A 225 -1.01 7.48 39.75
N ASP A 226 -0.41 6.90 40.78
CA ASP A 226 -0.82 5.62 41.36
C ASP A 226 -2.25 5.66 41.91
N ARG A 227 -2.71 6.83 42.39
CA ARG A 227 -4.11 7.00 42.81
C ARG A 227 -5.07 6.72 41.66
N ASN A 228 -4.75 7.23 40.47
CA ASN A 228 -5.60 7.05 39.29
C ASN A 228 -5.47 5.65 38.69
N VAL A 229 -4.31 4.99 38.86
CA VAL A 229 -4.11 3.59 38.46
C VAL A 229 -4.96 2.67 39.34
N LYS A 230 -4.86 2.81 40.67
CA LYS A 230 -5.68 2.03 41.61
C LYS A 230 -7.17 2.21 41.36
N ALA A 231 -7.61 3.45 41.15
CA ALA A 231 -9.01 3.75 40.83
C ALA A 231 -9.47 3.07 39.52
N ALA A 232 -8.60 3.00 38.51
CA ALA A 232 -8.88 2.32 37.25
C ALA A 232 -9.01 0.80 37.43
N GLN A 233 -8.10 0.19 38.20
CA GLN A 233 -8.13 -1.24 38.52
C GLN A 233 -9.39 -1.63 39.29
N THR A 234 -9.78 -0.86 40.33
CA THR A 234 -11.02 -1.10 41.08
C THR A 234 -12.25 -1.02 40.16
N LYS A 235 -12.26 -0.07 39.22
CA LYS A 235 -13.36 0.05 38.26
C LYS A 235 -13.43 -1.14 37.32
N ALA A 236 -12.30 -1.65 36.84
CA ALA A 236 -12.25 -2.84 35.99
C ALA A 236 -12.84 -4.06 36.71
N MET A 237 -12.41 -4.32 37.96
CA MET A 237 -12.94 -5.43 38.77
C MET A 237 -14.46 -5.35 38.96
N SER A 238 -15.00 -4.16 39.21
CA SER A 238 -16.45 -3.98 39.39
C SER A 238 -17.29 -4.17 38.11
N GLN A 239 -16.68 -4.06 36.93
CA GLN A 239 -17.39 -4.23 35.65
C GLN A 239 -17.46 -5.69 35.21
N ASP A 240 -16.50 -6.52 35.63
CA ASP A 240 -16.51 -7.96 35.36
C ASP A 240 -17.55 -8.68 36.23
N ASP A 241 -17.73 -8.26 37.49
CA ASP A 241 -18.79 -8.79 38.38
C ASP A 241 -20.22 -8.50 37.88
N GLN A 242 -20.42 -7.44 37.09
CA GLN A 242 -21.74 -7.11 36.52
C GLN A 242 -22.04 -7.83 35.20
N ARG A 243 -21.07 -8.57 34.65
CA ARG A 243 -21.19 -9.33 33.39
C ARG A 243 -21.37 -10.84 33.60
N GLN A 244 -21.32 -11.32 34.85
CA GLN A 244 -21.66 -12.68 35.24
C GLN A 244 -23.13 -12.77 35.66
#